data_AF-Q2FUR9-F1
#
_entry.id   AF-Q2FUR9-F1
#
_cell.length_a   1.000
_cell.length_b   1.000
_cell.length_c   1.000
_cell.angle_alpha   90.00
_cell.angle_beta   90.00
_cell.angle_gamma   90.00
#
_symmetry.space_group_name_H-M   'P 1'
#
loop_
_entity.id
_entity.type
_entity.pdbx_description
1 polymer ?
#
loop_
_entity_poly.entity_id
_entity_poly.type
_entity_poly.pdbx_seq_one_letter_code
_entity_poly.pdbx_strand_id
1 'polypeptide(L)'
;MTVFKNERLSWLPYIAIVILLHVIGFSFLWIAGKDHHILFGMGILAYTLGLRHAFDADHIAAIDNTVRKLLQQRKDPSGVGFYFSIGHSSVVFLMAVFLGVSVKWAKDELPHFQDIGGTIGTLVSGFFLVLIGVLNLIILISLINLFAKLRREHIEEAEVDALLESRGLVSRFVGPYFKLITRSWHVLPLGFLFGLGFDTASEIALLALSSGASQQAISFIGILSLPILFASGMSLLDTLDGVVMKYAYNWAFFNPIRKIYYNITITAISVMAALVIGMIELLQILADKLDLHGAFWAFIGSIEFDYLGYILVALFLITWLISSLIWKFGRIEHKWSR
;
A
#
# COMPACT_ATOMS: atom_id res chain seq x y z
N MET A 1 25.40 9.39 15.38
CA MET A 1 25.09 10.28 14.23
C MET A 1 25.63 9.76 12.88
N THR A 2 25.94 8.46 12.76
CA THR A 2 26.63 7.84 11.62
C THR A 2 25.76 6.96 10.71
N VAL A 3 24.45 6.80 11.00
CA VAL A 3 23.56 5.88 10.26
C VAL A 3 22.90 6.55 9.03
N PHE A 4 22.76 7.88 8.99
CA PHE A 4 21.93 8.55 7.97
C PHE A 4 22.63 8.91 6.65
N LYS A 5 23.94 8.61 6.49
CA LYS A 5 24.68 9.08 5.30
C LYS A 5 24.48 8.23 4.03
N ASN A 6 23.95 7.01 4.15
CA ASN A 6 23.75 6.10 3.00
C ASN A 6 22.26 5.87 2.62
N GLU A 7 21.32 6.55 3.28
CA GLU A 7 19.87 6.31 3.09
C GLU A 7 19.23 7.15 1.97
N ARG A 8 19.96 8.09 1.36
CA ARG A 8 19.35 9.05 0.41
C ARG A 8 18.85 8.39 -0.88
N LEU A 9 19.37 7.22 -1.23
CA LEU A 9 19.10 6.48 -2.48
C LEU A 9 18.70 5.02 -2.22
N SER A 10 18.24 4.67 -1.01
CA SER A 10 17.83 3.30 -0.68
C SER A 10 16.64 2.81 -1.51
N TRP A 11 15.91 3.71 -2.16
CA TRP A 11 14.79 3.41 -3.07
C TRP A 11 15.22 3.09 -4.51
N LEU A 12 16.45 3.46 -4.90
CA LEU A 12 16.95 3.35 -6.27
C LEU A 12 16.92 1.90 -6.82
N PRO A 13 17.28 0.86 -6.04
CA PRO A 13 17.21 -0.53 -6.52
C PRO A 13 15.79 -0.96 -6.90
N TYR A 14 14.78 -0.53 -6.13
CA TYR A 14 13.39 -0.90 -6.40
C TYR A 14 12.88 -0.23 -7.67
N ILE A 15 13.17 1.06 -7.86
CA ILE A 15 12.83 1.77 -9.10
C ILE A 15 13.54 1.16 -10.32
N ALA A 16 14.80 0.73 -10.18
CA ALA A 16 15.49 0.04 -11.26
C ALA A 16 14.80 -1.28 -11.66
N ILE A 17 14.31 -2.06 -10.69
CA ILE A 17 13.53 -3.28 -10.96
C ILE A 17 12.18 -2.94 -11.59
N VAL A 18 11.49 -1.90 -11.12
CA VAL A 18 10.24 -1.43 -11.73
C VAL A 18 10.47 -1.03 -13.19
N ILE A 19 11.53 -0.31 -13.52
CA ILE A 19 11.90 0.02 -14.91
C ILE A 19 12.15 -1.25 -15.71
N LEU A 20 12.86 -2.24 -15.14
CA LEU A 20 13.08 -3.53 -15.80
C LEU A 20 11.75 -4.26 -16.10
N LEU A 21 10.79 -4.25 -15.17
CA LEU A 21 9.45 -4.82 -15.40
C LEU A 21 8.72 -4.12 -16.55
N HIS A 22 8.81 -2.78 -16.66
CA HIS A 22 8.26 -2.05 -17.80
C HIS A 22 8.92 -2.47 -19.11
N VAL A 23 10.26 -2.53 -19.14
CA VAL A 23 11.01 -2.95 -20.33
C VAL A 23 10.61 -4.36 -20.75
N ILE A 24 10.52 -5.32 -19.81
CA ILE A 24 10.11 -6.69 -20.11
C ILE A 24 8.66 -6.73 -20.62
N GLY A 25 7.73 -6.09 -19.91
CA GLY A 25 6.30 -6.08 -20.25
C GLY A 25 6.04 -5.48 -21.64
N PHE A 26 6.60 -4.30 -21.93
CA PHE A 26 6.47 -3.67 -23.24
C PHE A 26 7.24 -4.41 -24.34
N SER A 27 8.36 -5.05 -24.03
CA SER A 27 9.08 -5.89 -25.00
C SER A 27 8.25 -7.12 -25.38
N PHE A 28 7.63 -7.79 -24.42
CA PHE A 28 6.75 -8.94 -24.66
C PHE A 28 5.53 -8.52 -25.46
N LEU A 29 4.92 -7.39 -25.08
CA LEU A 29 3.81 -6.79 -25.80
C LEU A 29 4.19 -6.46 -27.25
N TRP A 30 5.36 -5.88 -27.48
CA TRP A 30 5.85 -5.54 -28.81
C TRP A 30 6.11 -6.78 -29.67
N ILE A 31 6.70 -7.83 -29.10
CA ILE A 31 6.98 -9.08 -29.82
C ILE A 31 5.68 -9.74 -30.24
N ALA A 32 4.70 -9.86 -29.34
CA ALA A 32 3.43 -10.53 -29.62
C ALA A 32 2.44 -9.65 -30.40
N GLY A 33 2.50 -8.33 -30.23
CA GLY A 33 1.59 -7.36 -30.84
C GLY A 33 1.84 -7.11 -32.33
N LYS A 34 3.00 -7.52 -32.87
CA LYS A 34 3.28 -7.45 -34.32
C LYS A 34 2.28 -8.22 -35.16
N ASP A 35 1.81 -9.35 -34.64
CA ASP A 35 0.86 -10.22 -35.34
C ASP A 35 -0.59 -9.90 -34.93
N HIS A 36 -0.79 -9.30 -33.75
CA HIS A 36 -2.11 -9.09 -33.14
C HIS A 36 -2.22 -7.67 -32.56
N HIS A 37 -2.62 -6.69 -33.39
CA HIS A 37 -2.69 -5.28 -32.95
C HIS A 37 -3.63 -5.05 -31.75
N ILE A 38 -4.66 -5.88 -31.58
CA ILE A 38 -5.57 -5.79 -30.43
C ILE A 38 -4.84 -5.97 -29.10
N LEU A 39 -3.72 -6.71 -29.09
CA LEU A 39 -2.93 -6.97 -27.90
C LEU A 39 -2.35 -5.67 -27.34
N PHE A 40 -1.96 -4.69 -28.18
CA PHE A 40 -1.49 -3.39 -27.71
C PHE A 40 -2.55 -2.68 -26.86
N GLY A 41 -3.80 -2.70 -27.29
CA GLY A 41 -4.92 -2.13 -26.52
C GLY A 41 -5.08 -2.84 -25.18
N MET A 42 -5.02 -4.18 -25.17
CA MET A 42 -5.15 -4.97 -23.94
C MET A 42 -3.95 -4.81 -23.00
N GLY A 43 -2.74 -4.67 -23.53
CA GLY A 43 -1.54 -4.39 -22.74
C GLY A 43 -1.58 -3.01 -22.08
N ILE A 44 -2.04 -1.99 -22.81
CA ILE A 44 -2.27 -0.65 -22.24
C ILE A 44 -3.35 -0.70 -21.16
N LEU A 45 -4.46 -1.42 -21.40
CA LEU A 45 -5.52 -1.60 -20.40
C LEU A 45 -5.00 -2.31 -19.15
N ALA A 46 -4.26 -3.42 -19.30
CA ALA A 46 -3.65 -4.14 -18.19
C ALA A 46 -2.70 -3.25 -17.37
N TYR A 47 -1.88 -2.43 -18.04
CA TYR A 47 -1.03 -1.43 -17.40
C TYR A 47 -1.84 -0.41 -16.61
N THR A 48 -2.91 0.13 -17.19
CA THR A 48 -3.78 1.11 -16.51
C THR A 48 -4.57 0.50 -15.34
N LEU A 49 -4.96 -0.77 -15.43
CA LEU A 49 -5.56 -1.50 -14.31
C LEU A 49 -4.57 -1.64 -13.16
N GLY A 50 -3.30 -1.99 -13.45
CA GLY A 50 -2.24 -2.02 -12.44
C GLY A 50 -2.03 -0.66 -11.77
N LEU A 51 -2.02 0.43 -12.56
CA LEU A 51 -1.95 1.79 -12.02
C LEU A 51 -3.17 2.14 -11.16
N ARG A 52 -4.39 1.81 -11.61
CA ARG A 52 -5.63 2.06 -10.85
C ARG A 52 -5.61 1.31 -9.52
N HIS A 53 -5.24 0.05 -9.55
CA HIS A 53 -5.30 -0.84 -8.39
C HIS A 53 -4.29 -0.47 -7.29
N ALA A 54 -3.18 0.19 -7.64
CA ALA A 54 -2.27 0.79 -6.66
C ALA A 54 -2.92 1.95 -5.87
N PHE A 55 -4.02 2.52 -6.36
CA PHE A 55 -4.79 3.52 -5.63
C PHE A 55 -5.83 2.89 -4.71
N ASP A 56 -5.96 1.57 -4.61
CA ASP A 56 -6.96 0.98 -3.71
C ASP A 56 -6.66 1.37 -2.26
N ALA A 57 -7.72 1.66 -1.52
CA ALA A 57 -7.62 2.31 -0.22
C ALA A 57 -6.88 1.42 0.81
N ASP A 58 -7.09 0.11 0.74
CA ASP A 58 -6.45 -0.92 1.55
C ASP A 58 -4.94 -1.00 1.27
N HIS A 59 -4.52 -0.90 0.01
CA HIS A 59 -3.12 -0.87 -0.41
C HIS A 59 -2.39 0.34 0.19
N ILE A 60 -2.92 1.55 -0.04
CA ILE A 60 -2.36 2.79 0.52
C ILE A 60 -2.31 2.71 2.04
N ALA A 61 -3.40 2.28 2.68
CA ALA A 61 -3.47 2.17 4.13
C ALA A 61 -2.45 1.15 4.68
N ALA A 62 -2.27 0.00 4.02
CA ALA A 62 -1.32 -1.03 4.41
C ALA A 62 0.14 -0.54 4.26
N ILE A 63 0.46 0.08 3.13
CA ILE A 63 1.79 0.62 2.82
C ILE A 63 2.14 1.73 3.83
N ASP A 64 1.30 2.76 3.96
CA ASP A 64 1.54 3.90 4.82
C ASP A 64 1.74 3.53 6.29
N ASN A 65 0.85 2.68 6.79
CA ASN A 65 0.90 2.27 8.19
C ASN A 65 2.11 1.38 8.46
N THR A 66 2.52 0.57 7.48
CA THR A 66 3.74 -0.23 7.59
C THR A 66 5.01 0.64 7.52
N VAL A 67 5.06 1.61 6.61
CA VAL A 67 6.13 2.60 6.51
C VAL A 67 6.28 3.33 7.85
N ARG A 68 5.17 3.81 8.43
CA ARG A 68 5.16 4.49 9.73
C ARG A 68 5.74 3.62 10.84
N LYS A 69 5.27 2.38 10.93
CA LYS A 69 5.72 1.42 11.93
C LYS A 69 7.22 1.15 11.81
N LEU A 70 7.73 0.92 10.60
CA LEU A 70 9.16 0.65 10.37
C LEU A 70 10.04 1.86 10.69
N LEU A 71 9.60 3.08 10.32
CA LEU A 71 10.31 4.32 10.69
C LEU A 71 10.40 4.48 12.21
N GLN A 72 9.31 4.19 12.94
CA GLN A 72 9.33 4.24 14.40
C GLN A 72 10.31 3.22 15.00
N GLN A 73 10.50 2.07 14.34
CA GLN A 73 11.48 1.05 14.72
C GLN A 73 12.91 1.35 14.22
N ARG A 74 13.14 2.54 13.62
CA ARG A 74 14.41 2.94 13.00
C ARG A 74 14.89 1.90 11.96
N LYS A 75 13.95 1.35 11.18
CA LYS A 75 14.20 0.41 10.08
C LYS A 75 13.95 1.11 8.75
N ASP A 76 14.59 0.63 7.68
CA ASP A 76 14.39 1.17 6.34
C ASP A 76 13.05 0.68 5.75
N PRO A 77 12.10 1.59 5.47
CA PRO A 77 10.81 1.26 4.88
C PRO A 77 10.80 1.37 3.35
N SER A 78 11.96 1.64 2.71
CA SER A 78 12.01 2.02 1.28
C SER A 78 11.47 0.97 0.31
N GLY A 79 11.39 -0.29 0.73
CA GLY A 79 10.90 -1.39 -0.09
C GLY A 79 9.46 -1.81 0.20
N VAL A 80 8.77 -1.18 1.16
CA VAL A 80 7.44 -1.64 1.62
C VAL A 80 6.46 -1.76 0.46
N GLY A 81 6.25 -0.67 -0.29
CA GLY A 81 5.34 -0.66 -1.44
C GLY A 81 5.77 -1.60 -2.55
N PHE A 82 7.07 -1.63 -2.87
CA PHE A 82 7.61 -2.57 -3.86
C PHE A 82 7.36 -4.05 -3.51
N TYR A 83 7.64 -4.45 -2.27
CA TYR A 83 7.43 -5.83 -1.86
C TYR A 83 5.94 -6.18 -1.78
N PHE A 84 5.10 -5.23 -1.35
CA PHE A 84 3.66 -5.38 -1.38
C PHE A 84 3.14 -5.65 -2.79
N SER A 85 3.48 -4.77 -3.75
CA SER A 85 3.02 -4.86 -5.13
C SER A 85 3.48 -6.13 -5.84
N ILE A 86 4.73 -6.55 -5.61
CA ILE A 86 5.29 -7.80 -6.17
C ILE A 86 4.59 -9.02 -5.57
N GLY A 87 4.31 -8.99 -4.26
CA GLY A 87 3.50 -10.01 -3.60
C GLY A 87 2.13 -10.14 -4.25
N HIS A 88 1.39 -9.03 -4.35
CA HIS A 88 0.05 -8.99 -4.94
C HIS A 88 0.07 -9.45 -6.41
N SER A 89 0.95 -8.84 -7.20
CA SER A 89 1.07 -9.12 -8.63
C SER A 89 1.49 -10.57 -8.94
N SER A 90 2.12 -11.26 -7.99
CA SER A 90 2.47 -12.67 -8.19
C SER A 90 1.24 -13.58 -8.27
N VAL A 91 0.13 -13.25 -7.58
CA VAL A 91 -1.14 -14.00 -7.72
C VAL A 91 -1.71 -13.81 -9.12
N VAL A 92 -1.75 -12.56 -9.60
CA VAL A 92 -2.19 -12.21 -10.96
C VAL A 92 -1.32 -12.88 -12.02
N PHE A 93 0.00 -12.88 -11.83
CA PHE A 93 0.94 -13.55 -12.73
C PHE A 93 0.76 -15.06 -12.77
N LEU A 94 0.60 -15.72 -11.61
CA LEU A 94 0.35 -17.16 -11.54
C LEU A 94 -0.95 -17.55 -12.25
N MET A 95 -2.02 -16.78 -12.05
CA MET A 95 -3.29 -17.01 -12.74
C MET A 95 -3.15 -16.88 -14.26
N ALA A 96 -2.44 -15.85 -14.73
CA ALA A 96 -2.17 -15.66 -16.16
C ALA A 96 -1.31 -16.80 -16.75
N VAL A 97 -0.34 -17.32 -16.01
CA VAL A 97 0.42 -18.52 -16.41
C VAL A 97 -0.51 -19.72 -16.55
N PHE A 98 -1.39 -19.97 -15.58
CA PHE A 98 -2.33 -21.09 -15.66
C PHE A 98 -3.29 -20.97 -16.84
N LEU A 99 -3.78 -19.78 -17.15
CA LEU A 99 -4.58 -19.53 -18.36
C LEU A 99 -3.80 -19.81 -19.64
N GLY A 100 -2.53 -19.41 -19.69
CA GLY A 100 -1.65 -19.67 -20.82
C GLY A 100 -1.37 -21.16 -21.04
N VAL A 101 -1.37 -21.96 -19.97
CA VAL A 101 -1.23 -23.42 -20.04
C VAL A 101 -2.55 -24.10 -20.40
N SER A 102 -3.66 -23.70 -19.76
CA SER A 102 -4.98 -24.29 -19.98
C SER A 102 -6.10 -23.31 -19.64
N VAL A 103 -6.65 -22.67 -20.68
CA VAL A 103 -7.84 -21.81 -20.58
C VAL A 103 -9.02 -22.55 -19.95
N LYS A 104 -9.24 -23.81 -20.32
CA LYS A 104 -10.36 -24.61 -19.82
C LYS A 104 -10.25 -24.81 -18.32
N TRP A 105 -9.10 -25.31 -17.86
CA TRP A 105 -8.85 -25.54 -16.44
C TRP A 105 -8.98 -24.25 -15.63
N ALA A 106 -8.37 -23.17 -16.10
CA ALA A 106 -8.43 -21.90 -15.40
C ALA A 106 -9.86 -21.36 -15.32
N LYS A 107 -10.68 -21.48 -16.37
CA LYS A 107 -12.11 -21.07 -16.31
C LYS A 107 -12.93 -21.92 -15.34
N ASP A 108 -12.68 -23.23 -15.29
CA ASP A 108 -13.42 -24.15 -14.43
C ASP A 108 -13.08 -23.92 -12.94
N GLU A 109 -11.81 -23.60 -12.63
CA GLU A 109 -11.33 -23.40 -11.25
C GLU A 109 -11.41 -21.95 -10.76
N LEU A 110 -11.47 -20.96 -11.66
CA LEU A 110 -11.46 -19.53 -11.29
C LEU A 110 -12.55 -19.15 -10.27
N PRO A 111 -13.82 -19.59 -10.41
CA PRO A 111 -14.85 -19.29 -9.41
C PRO A 111 -14.52 -19.87 -8.02
N HIS A 112 -13.89 -21.04 -7.97
CA HIS A 112 -13.48 -21.66 -6.71
C HIS A 112 -12.34 -20.88 -6.04
N PHE A 113 -11.36 -20.43 -6.84
CA PHE A 113 -10.29 -19.56 -6.36
C PHE A 113 -10.81 -18.20 -5.92
N GLN A 114 -11.77 -17.60 -6.63
CA GLN A 114 -12.38 -16.33 -6.25
C GLN A 114 -13.13 -16.41 -4.91
N ASP A 115 -13.94 -17.45 -4.65
CA ASP A 115 -14.67 -17.54 -3.38
C ASP A 115 -13.74 -17.79 -2.18
N ILE A 116 -12.85 -18.79 -2.27
CA ILE A 116 -11.93 -19.11 -1.17
C ILE A 116 -10.87 -18.02 -1.02
N GLY A 117 -10.24 -17.63 -2.12
CA GLY A 117 -9.20 -16.63 -2.16
C GLY A 117 -9.73 -15.26 -1.76
N GLY A 118 -10.90 -14.85 -2.26
CA GLY A 118 -11.61 -13.64 -1.84
C GLY A 118 -11.85 -13.59 -0.36
N THR A 119 -12.41 -14.66 0.21
CA THR A 119 -12.64 -14.76 1.65
C THR A 119 -11.33 -14.62 2.44
N ILE A 120 -10.27 -15.34 2.04
CA ILE A 120 -8.98 -15.28 2.73
C ILE A 120 -8.34 -13.90 2.57
N GLY A 121 -8.35 -13.33 1.37
CA GLY A 121 -7.75 -12.04 1.04
C GLY A 121 -8.39 -10.90 1.84
N THR A 122 -9.71 -10.79 1.82
CA THR A 122 -10.45 -9.76 2.58
C THR A 122 -10.29 -9.94 4.09
N LEU A 123 -10.30 -11.18 4.61
CA LEU A 123 -10.02 -11.40 6.04
C LEU A 123 -8.60 -10.96 6.41
N VAL A 124 -7.59 -11.41 5.64
CA VAL A 124 -6.20 -11.03 5.92
C VAL A 124 -6.01 -9.52 5.82
N SER A 125 -6.56 -8.88 4.79
CA SER A 125 -6.52 -7.42 4.63
C SER A 125 -7.16 -6.71 5.82
N GLY A 126 -8.41 -7.03 6.13
CA GLY A 126 -9.16 -6.36 7.18
C GLY A 126 -8.53 -6.54 8.56
N PHE A 127 -8.13 -7.77 8.90
CA PHE A 127 -7.42 -8.02 10.16
C PHE A 127 -6.05 -7.34 10.21
N PHE A 128 -5.30 -7.33 9.11
CA PHE A 128 -4.01 -6.66 9.05
C PHE A 128 -4.15 -5.16 9.21
N LEU A 129 -5.10 -4.54 8.51
CA LEU A 129 -5.37 -3.10 8.56
C LEU A 129 -5.82 -2.66 9.96
N VAL A 130 -6.73 -3.41 10.59
CA VAL A 130 -7.11 -3.15 11.98
C VAL A 130 -5.90 -3.30 12.91
N LEU A 131 -5.11 -4.37 12.75
CA LEU A 131 -3.93 -4.60 13.58
C LEU A 131 -2.93 -3.45 13.43
N ILE A 132 -2.47 -3.14 12.22
CA ILE A 132 -1.48 -2.10 11.96
C ILE A 132 -2.01 -0.70 12.35
N GLY A 133 -3.31 -0.46 12.16
CA GLY A 133 -4.00 0.75 12.61
C GLY A 133 -3.96 0.90 14.13
N VAL A 134 -4.24 -0.16 14.89
CA VAL A 134 -4.11 -0.16 16.36
C VAL A 134 -2.65 0.04 16.79
N LEU A 135 -1.69 -0.62 16.13
CA LEU A 135 -0.26 -0.43 16.40
C LEU A 135 0.16 1.03 16.22
N ASN A 136 -0.30 1.68 15.15
CA ASN A 136 0.02 3.08 14.88
C ASN A 136 -0.79 4.06 15.73
N LEU A 137 -2.01 3.70 16.16
CA LEU A 137 -2.79 4.48 17.13
C LEU A 137 -2.04 4.62 18.46
N ILE A 138 -1.41 3.54 18.93
CA ILE A 138 -0.54 3.57 20.10
C ILE A 138 0.63 4.54 19.89
N ILE A 139 1.27 4.49 18.71
CA ILE A 139 2.36 5.40 18.37
C ILE A 139 1.86 6.84 18.40
N LEU A 140 0.70 7.10 17.80
CA LEU A 140 0.04 8.40 17.74
C LEU A 140 -0.27 8.97 19.12
N ILE A 141 -0.95 8.20 19.98
CA ILE A 141 -1.28 8.62 21.36
C ILE A 141 -0.01 9.06 22.08
N SER A 142 1.07 8.30 21.94
CA SER A 142 2.29 8.64 22.63
C SER A 142 3.09 9.78 21.97
N LEU A 143 2.91 10.06 20.67
CA LEU A 143 3.38 11.33 20.07
C LEU A 143 2.58 12.53 20.59
N ILE A 144 1.26 12.39 20.74
CA ILE A 144 0.39 13.45 21.28
C ILE A 144 0.79 13.75 22.74
N ASN A 145 1.03 12.72 23.55
CA ASN A 145 1.49 12.90 24.93
C ASN A 145 2.87 13.59 24.98
N LEU A 146 3.81 13.21 24.10
CA LEU A 146 5.11 13.86 23.99
C LEU A 146 4.98 15.33 23.58
N PHE A 147 4.11 15.63 22.61
CA PHE A 147 3.82 17.00 22.18
C PHE A 147 3.21 17.85 23.31
N ALA A 148 2.28 17.27 24.08
CA ALA A 148 1.67 17.94 25.21
C ALA A 148 2.69 18.24 26.32
N LYS A 149 3.65 17.33 26.58
CA LYS A 149 4.74 17.56 27.55
C LYS A 149 5.69 18.66 27.08
N LEU A 150 6.14 18.61 25.82
CA LEU A 150 7.02 19.62 25.20
C LEU A 150 6.41 21.03 25.16
N ARG A 151 5.08 21.13 25.16
CA ARG A 151 4.39 22.43 25.20
C ARG A 151 4.33 23.02 26.61
N ARG A 152 4.42 22.18 27.65
CA ARG A 152 4.33 22.59 29.06
C ARG A 152 5.70 22.82 29.69
N GLU A 153 6.71 22.09 29.25
CA GLU A 153 8.05 22.06 29.85
C GLU A 153 9.12 22.29 28.76
N HIS A 154 10.17 23.06 29.05
CA HIS A 154 11.39 23.06 28.25
C HIS A 154 12.12 21.74 28.47
N ILE A 155 11.74 20.72 27.71
CA ILE A 155 12.36 19.39 27.76
C ILE A 155 13.62 19.42 26.91
N GLU A 156 14.76 19.11 27.52
CA GLU A 156 16.03 18.91 26.81
C GLU A 156 15.94 17.69 25.86
N GLU A 157 16.61 17.73 24.71
CA GLU A 157 16.56 16.65 23.70
C GLU A 157 16.82 15.24 24.28
N ALA A 158 17.62 15.15 25.34
CA ALA A 158 17.93 13.90 26.03
C ALA A 158 16.71 13.24 26.71
N GLU A 159 15.77 14.02 27.25
CA GLU A 159 14.54 13.48 27.84
C GLU A 159 13.56 12.98 26.78
N VAL A 160 13.62 13.52 25.56
CA VAL A 160 12.79 13.07 24.44
C VAL A 160 13.15 11.63 24.06
N ASP A 161 14.44 11.31 23.98
CA ASP A 161 14.90 9.94 23.71
C ASP A 161 14.56 8.98 24.86
N ALA A 162 14.68 9.41 26.13
CA ALA A 162 14.27 8.61 27.29
C ALA A 162 12.75 8.37 27.35
N LEU A 163 11.93 9.34 26.92
CA LEU A 163 10.46 9.19 26.80
C LEU A 163 10.05 8.27 25.64
N LEU A 164 10.87 8.19 24.58
CA LEU A 164 10.68 7.23 23.51
C LEU A 164 11.06 5.80 23.93
N GLU A 165 12.07 5.65 24.78
CA GLU A 165 12.53 4.35 25.30
C GLU A 165 11.66 3.81 26.45
N SER A 166 11.08 4.68 27.29
CA SER A 166 10.27 4.29 28.46
C SER A 166 8.85 3.77 28.13
N ARG A 167 8.54 3.48 26.87
CA ARG A 167 7.24 2.93 26.42
C ARG A 167 7.03 1.43 26.77
N GLY A 168 7.56 0.99 27.91
CA GLY A 168 7.64 -0.41 28.36
C GLY A 168 6.31 -1.11 28.62
N LEU A 169 5.21 -0.38 28.84
CA LEU A 169 3.90 -0.99 29.10
C LEU A 169 3.14 -1.34 27.81
N VAL A 170 3.14 -0.45 26.82
CA VAL A 170 2.50 -0.76 25.54
C VAL A 170 3.37 -1.70 24.70
N SER A 171 4.70 -1.61 24.81
CA SER A 171 5.61 -2.53 24.13
C SER A 171 5.51 -3.98 24.65
N ARG A 172 4.98 -4.22 25.85
CA ARG A 172 4.88 -5.58 26.41
C ARG A 172 3.71 -6.38 25.83
N PHE A 173 2.52 -5.78 25.75
CA PHE A 173 1.34 -6.44 25.17
C PHE A 173 1.37 -6.46 23.64
N VAL A 174 1.98 -5.43 23.06
CA VAL A 174 1.96 -5.22 21.62
C VAL A 174 3.28 -5.68 20.97
N GLY A 175 4.31 -5.91 21.78
CA GLY A 175 5.64 -6.34 21.36
C GLY A 175 5.68 -7.55 20.43
N PRO A 176 4.89 -8.62 20.65
CA PRO A 176 4.81 -9.74 19.71
C PRO A 176 4.32 -9.30 18.33
N TYR A 177 3.29 -8.47 18.27
CA TYR A 177 2.72 -7.96 17.01
C TYR A 177 3.66 -6.98 16.30
N PHE A 178 4.46 -6.22 17.05
CA PHE A 178 5.54 -5.40 16.49
C PHE A 178 6.63 -6.23 15.78
N LYS A 179 6.72 -7.54 16.03
CA LYS A 179 7.69 -8.45 15.37
C LYS A 179 7.20 -9.00 14.02
N LEU A 180 5.92 -8.91 13.68
CA LEU A 180 5.38 -9.50 12.44
C LEU A 180 6.04 -8.89 11.18
N ILE A 181 6.20 -7.57 11.14
CA ILE A 181 6.88 -6.86 10.03
C ILE A 181 8.04 -6.04 10.59
N THR A 182 9.27 -6.56 10.52
CA THR A 182 10.48 -5.86 10.99
C THR A 182 11.39 -5.40 9.85
N ARG A 183 11.12 -5.88 8.64
CA ARG A 183 11.87 -5.54 7.41
C ARG A 183 10.87 -5.35 6.27
N SER A 184 11.22 -4.49 5.32
CA SER A 184 10.38 -4.19 4.15
C SER A 184 9.95 -5.45 3.38
N TRP A 185 10.82 -6.47 3.26
CA TRP A 185 10.49 -7.70 2.52
C TRP A 185 9.44 -8.60 3.18
N HIS A 186 9.16 -8.44 4.48
CA HIS A 186 8.10 -9.20 5.16
C HIS A 186 6.70 -8.84 4.62
N VAL A 187 6.60 -7.76 3.85
CA VAL A 187 5.37 -7.30 3.21
C VAL A 187 5.08 -8.10 1.92
N LEU A 188 6.05 -8.83 1.36
CA LEU A 188 5.82 -9.64 0.16
C LEU A 188 4.78 -10.76 0.37
N PRO A 189 4.86 -11.59 1.43
CA PRO A 189 3.79 -12.55 1.74
C PRO A 189 2.45 -11.86 2.04
N LEU A 190 2.48 -10.66 2.62
CA LEU A 190 1.26 -9.90 2.89
C LEU A 190 0.59 -9.47 1.58
N GLY A 191 1.35 -8.89 0.66
CA GLY A 191 0.85 -8.52 -0.67
C GLY A 191 0.29 -9.73 -1.41
N PHE A 192 0.95 -10.89 -1.32
CA PHE A 192 0.42 -12.14 -1.89
C PHE A 192 -0.96 -12.49 -1.33
N LEU A 193 -1.13 -12.41 -0.01
CA LEU A 193 -2.41 -12.70 0.64
C LEU A 193 -3.49 -11.68 0.26
N PHE A 194 -3.15 -10.40 0.13
CA PHE A 194 -4.07 -9.37 -0.38
C PHE A 194 -4.50 -9.68 -1.82
N GLY A 195 -3.56 -10.14 -2.66
CA GLY A 195 -3.84 -10.54 -4.04
C GLY A 195 -4.69 -11.80 -4.20
N LEU A 196 -4.98 -12.54 -3.12
CA LEU A 196 -5.86 -13.71 -3.18
C LEU A 196 -7.32 -13.36 -3.48
N GLY A 197 -7.72 -12.09 -3.49
CA GLY A 197 -9.03 -11.67 -3.99
C GLY A 197 -9.41 -12.25 -5.36
N PHE A 198 -8.40 -12.48 -6.22
CA PHE A 198 -8.55 -12.90 -7.62
C PHE A 198 -9.39 -11.97 -8.51
N ASP A 199 -9.95 -10.85 -8.02
CA ASP A 199 -10.69 -9.89 -8.85
C ASP A 199 -9.82 -9.35 -9.99
N THR A 200 -8.65 -8.80 -9.67
CA THR A 200 -7.68 -8.31 -10.65
C THR A 200 -7.09 -9.43 -11.51
N ALA A 201 -6.85 -10.59 -10.91
CA ALA A 201 -6.40 -11.77 -11.65
C ALA A 201 -7.44 -12.19 -12.71
N SER A 202 -8.73 -12.05 -12.40
CA SER A 202 -9.85 -12.37 -13.29
C SER A 202 -10.04 -11.32 -14.38
N GLU A 203 -9.80 -10.04 -14.08
CA GLU A 203 -9.79 -8.97 -15.08
C GLU A 203 -8.67 -9.18 -16.10
N ILE A 204 -7.43 -9.42 -15.63
CA ILE A 204 -6.28 -9.70 -16.50
C ILE A 204 -6.49 -11.00 -17.27
N ALA A 205 -7.09 -12.01 -16.64
CA ALA A 205 -7.48 -13.25 -17.29
C ALA A 205 -8.45 -13.02 -18.44
N LEU A 206 -9.51 -12.24 -18.20
CA LEU A 206 -10.53 -11.95 -19.20
C LEU A 206 -9.97 -11.14 -20.36
N LEU A 207 -9.04 -10.21 -20.09
CA LEU A 207 -8.28 -9.52 -21.14
C LEU A 207 -7.46 -10.51 -21.98
N ALA A 208 -6.72 -11.42 -21.35
CA ALA A 208 -5.96 -12.45 -22.07
C ALA A 208 -6.86 -13.33 -22.96
N LEU A 209 -8.04 -13.71 -22.46
CA LEU A 209 -9.00 -14.53 -23.20
C LEU A 209 -9.67 -13.77 -24.35
N SER A 210 -9.97 -12.49 -24.14
CA SER A 210 -10.63 -11.63 -25.14
C SER A 210 -9.73 -11.41 -26.35
N SER A 211 -8.42 -11.33 -26.14
CA SER A 211 -7.47 -11.29 -27.25
C SER A 211 -7.37 -12.64 -27.95
N GLY A 212 -7.46 -13.76 -27.21
CA GLY A 212 -7.37 -15.12 -27.78
C GLY A 212 -8.61 -15.55 -28.57
N ALA A 213 -9.76 -14.94 -28.30
CA ALA A 213 -11.00 -15.19 -29.03
C ALA A 213 -10.95 -14.70 -30.50
N SER A 214 -9.98 -13.84 -30.86
CA SER A 214 -9.75 -13.43 -32.26
C SER A 214 -8.88 -14.45 -33.02
N GLN A 215 -9.48 -15.60 -33.37
CA GLN A 215 -9.09 -16.55 -34.44
C GLN A 215 -7.66 -17.12 -34.51
N GLN A 216 -6.69 -16.70 -33.69
CA GLN A 216 -5.33 -17.25 -33.62
C GLN A 216 -4.88 -17.35 -32.16
N ALA A 217 -4.27 -18.48 -31.79
CA ALA A 217 -3.74 -18.68 -30.46
C ALA A 217 -2.66 -17.63 -30.19
N ILE A 218 -2.90 -16.76 -29.20
CA ILE A 218 -1.90 -15.78 -28.78
C ILE A 218 -0.68 -16.54 -28.31
N SER A 219 0.50 -16.05 -28.71
CA SER A 219 1.75 -16.57 -28.17
C SER A 219 1.73 -16.50 -26.65
N PHE A 220 2.33 -17.49 -25.99
CA PHE A 220 2.48 -17.47 -24.53
C PHE A 220 3.13 -16.16 -24.02
N ILE A 221 4.03 -15.58 -24.83
CA ILE A 221 4.66 -14.27 -24.60
C ILE A 221 3.61 -13.15 -24.53
N GLY A 222 2.62 -13.15 -25.43
CA GLY A 222 1.53 -12.17 -25.42
C GLY A 222 0.67 -12.28 -24.17
N ILE A 223 0.32 -13.49 -23.74
CA ILE A 223 -0.42 -13.71 -22.49
C ILE A 223 0.37 -13.19 -21.29
N LEU A 224 1.68 -13.49 -21.21
CA LEU A 224 2.55 -13.02 -20.13
C LEU A 224 2.79 -11.50 -20.13
N SER A 225 2.62 -10.83 -21.27
CA SER A 225 2.79 -9.36 -21.32
C SER A 225 1.78 -8.63 -20.42
N LEU A 226 0.54 -9.13 -20.32
CA LEU A 226 -0.54 -8.49 -19.56
C LEU A 226 -0.28 -8.46 -18.04
N PRO A 227 -0.04 -9.59 -17.34
CA PRO A 227 0.25 -9.56 -15.90
C PRO A 227 1.56 -8.82 -15.59
N ILE A 228 2.56 -8.83 -16.49
CA ILE A 228 3.81 -8.10 -16.29
C ILE A 228 3.56 -6.59 -16.37
N LEU A 229 2.75 -6.14 -17.32
CA LEU A 229 2.37 -4.73 -17.43
C LEU A 229 1.48 -4.26 -16.27
N PHE A 230 0.54 -5.11 -15.82
CA PHE A 230 -0.20 -4.86 -14.58
C PHE A 230 0.76 -4.70 -13.40
N ALA A 231 1.67 -5.66 -13.22
CA ALA A 231 2.67 -5.64 -12.15
C ALA A 231 3.58 -4.42 -12.22
N SER A 232 3.96 -3.98 -13.43
CA SER A 232 4.81 -2.81 -13.61
C SER A 232 4.10 -1.51 -13.25
N GLY A 233 2.83 -1.37 -13.64
CA GLY A 233 1.98 -0.22 -13.27
C GLY A 233 1.76 -0.15 -11.76
N MET A 234 1.31 -1.25 -11.16
CA MET A 234 1.07 -1.32 -9.72
C MET A 234 2.36 -1.06 -8.91
N SER A 235 3.45 -1.73 -9.28
CA SER A 235 4.73 -1.58 -8.56
C SER A 235 5.32 -0.19 -8.69
N LEU A 236 5.05 0.55 -9.76
CA LEU A 236 5.47 1.94 -9.88
C LEU A 236 4.82 2.80 -8.81
N LEU A 237 3.50 2.75 -8.71
CA LEU A 237 2.76 3.62 -7.81
C LEU A 237 2.90 3.21 -6.35
N ASP A 238 2.84 1.92 -6.02
CA ASP A 238 3.05 1.44 -4.64
C ASP A 238 4.48 1.77 -4.15
N THR A 239 5.49 1.61 -5.01
CA THR A 239 6.86 1.99 -4.66
C THR A 239 6.97 3.50 -4.43
N LEU A 240 6.34 4.31 -5.30
CA LEU A 240 6.32 5.76 -5.13
C LEU A 240 5.59 6.17 -3.85
N ASP A 241 4.46 5.53 -3.53
CA ASP A 241 3.71 5.76 -2.30
C ASP A 241 4.59 5.52 -1.07
N GLY A 242 5.20 4.34 -0.96
CA GLY A 242 6.09 4.02 0.15
C GLY A 242 7.31 4.97 0.27
N VAL A 243 7.86 5.42 -0.85
CA VAL A 243 8.98 6.38 -0.89
C VAL A 243 8.52 7.78 -0.47
N VAL A 244 7.42 8.27 -1.04
CA VAL A 244 6.82 9.56 -0.68
C VAL A 244 6.47 9.57 0.81
N MET A 245 5.89 8.48 1.31
CA MET A 245 5.52 8.39 2.72
C MET A 245 6.73 8.33 3.64
N LYS A 246 7.80 7.62 3.25
CA LYS A 246 9.10 7.66 3.94
C LYS A 246 9.61 9.10 4.04
N TYR A 247 9.55 9.86 2.95
CA TYR A 247 10.01 11.24 2.95
C TYR A 247 9.09 12.11 3.79
N ALA A 248 7.78 12.08 3.60
CA ALA A 248 6.82 12.88 4.35
C ALA A 248 7.01 12.70 5.87
N TYR A 249 7.11 11.47 6.40
CA TYR A 249 7.34 11.26 7.84
C TYR A 249 8.71 11.77 8.34
N ASN A 250 9.75 11.72 7.50
CA ASN A 250 11.06 12.27 7.84
C ASN A 250 11.15 13.79 7.59
N TRP A 251 10.26 14.32 6.76
CA TRP A 251 10.21 15.70 6.31
C TRP A 251 9.72 16.59 7.42
N ALA A 252 10.67 17.05 8.21
CA ALA A 252 10.44 18.12 9.14
C ALA A 252 11.72 18.91 9.37
N PHE A 253 11.73 20.08 8.74
CA PHE A 253 12.83 21.01 8.70
C PHE A 253 12.71 22.06 9.83
N PHE A 254 13.84 22.31 10.48
CA PHE A 254 14.21 23.39 11.43
C PHE A 254 13.49 23.54 12.78
N ASN A 255 12.24 23.09 12.97
CA ASN A 255 11.57 23.24 14.28
C ASN A 255 11.04 21.88 14.82
N PRO A 256 11.61 21.34 15.91
CA PRO A 256 11.20 20.07 16.51
C PRO A 256 9.69 20.00 16.83
N ILE A 257 9.08 21.11 17.23
CA ILE A 257 7.66 21.14 17.59
C ILE A 257 6.79 20.96 16.34
N ARG A 258 7.14 21.60 15.23
CA ARG A 258 6.39 21.46 13.96
C ARG A 258 6.55 20.07 13.37
N LYS A 259 7.73 19.46 13.53
CA LYS A 259 7.99 18.05 13.18
C LYS A 259 6.97 17.14 13.84
N ILE A 260 6.75 17.35 15.14
CA ILE A 260 5.85 16.49 15.91
C ILE A 260 4.40 16.73 15.49
N TYR A 261 3.98 17.99 15.30
CA TYR A 261 2.61 18.28 14.83
C TYR A 261 2.32 17.66 13.46
N TYR A 262 3.21 17.83 12.47
CA TYR A 262 3.03 17.24 11.14
C TYR A 262 2.96 15.71 11.21
N ASN A 263 3.87 15.09 11.97
CA ASN A 263 3.86 13.64 12.18
C ASN A 263 2.57 13.15 12.86
N ILE A 264 2.05 13.88 13.85
CA ILE A 264 0.77 13.56 14.48
C ILE A 264 -0.36 13.60 13.45
N THR A 265 -0.43 14.64 12.62
CA THR A 265 -1.49 14.79 11.61
C THR A 265 -1.45 13.65 10.58
N ILE A 266 -0.29 13.40 9.97
CA ILE A 266 -0.15 12.34 8.97
C ILE A 266 -0.43 10.97 9.58
N THR A 267 0.13 10.68 10.76
CA THR A 267 -0.15 9.41 11.44
C THR A 267 -1.62 9.28 11.83
N ALA A 268 -2.29 10.35 12.24
CA ALA A 268 -3.73 10.32 12.52
C ALA A 268 -4.54 9.95 11.28
N ILE A 269 -4.23 10.56 10.13
CA ILE A 269 -4.88 10.24 8.86
C ILE A 269 -4.65 8.78 8.48
N SER A 270 -3.39 8.30 8.48
CA SER A 270 -3.08 6.90 8.16
C SER A 270 -3.76 5.91 9.11
N VAL A 271 -3.79 6.20 10.42
CA VAL A 271 -4.46 5.36 11.42
C VAL A 271 -5.97 5.32 11.19
N MET A 272 -6.60 6.47 10.95
CA MET A 272 -8.03 6.52 10.65
C MET A 272 -8.34 5.74 9.38
N ALA A 273 -7.54 5.91 8.32
CA ALA A 273 -7.70 5.17 7.07
C ALA A 273 -7.65 3.65 7.32
N ALA A 274 -6.58 3.14 7.94
CA ALA A 274 -6.44 1.71 8.20
C ALA A 274 -7.54 1.13 9.09
N LEU A 275 -7.93 1.83 10.17
CA LEU A 275 -8.99 1.35 11.06
C LEU A 275 -10.36 1.37 10.38
N VAL A 276 -10.68 2.43 9.65
CA VAL A 276 -11.98 2.56 8.96
C VAL A 276 -12.08 1.54 7.83
N ILE A 277 -11.07 1.46 6.96
CA ILE A 277 -11.05 0.54 5.81
C ILE A 277 -11.08 -0.91 6.32
N GLY A 278 -10.17 -1.28 7.23
CA GLY A 278 -10.12 -2.63 7.75
C GLY A 278 -11.38 -3.06 8.51
N MET A 279 -12.04 -2.14 9.23
CA MET A 279 -13.33 -2.46 9.85
C MET A 279 -14.46 -2.62 8.83
N ILE A 280 -14.50 -1.80 7.78
CA ILE A 280 -15.51 -1.91 6.71
C ILE A 280 -15.33 -3.24 5.97
N GLU A 281 -14.10 -3.62 5.60
CA GLU A 281 -13.82 -4.92 4.96
C GLU A 281 -14.28 -6.10 5.82
N LEU A 282 -13.95 -6.08 7.12
CA LEU A 282 -14.36 -7.12 8.06
C LEU A 282 -15.88 -7.16 8.25
N LEU A 283 -16.57 -6.02 8.20
CA LEU A 283 -18.02 -5.96 8.27
C LEU A 283 -18.69 -6.44 6.98
N GLN A 284 -18.13 -6.13 5.81
CA GLN A 284 -18.64 -6.59 4.52
C GLN A 284 -18.58 -8.12 4.42
N ILE A 285 -17.43 -8.73 4.73
CA ILE A 285 -17.30 -10.19 4.71
C ILE A 285 -18.18 -10.88 5.78
N LEU A 286 -18.38 -10.23 6.93
CA LEU A 286 -19.29 -10.73 7.96
C LEU A 286 -20.74 -10.69 7.48
N ALA A 287 -21.14 -9.62 6.79
CA ALA A 287 -22.47 -9.49 6.21
C ALA A 287 -22.73 -10.59 5.18
N ASP A 288 -21.79 -10.81 4.28
CA ASP A 288 -21.90 -11.78 3.19
C ASP A 288 -21.95 -13.23 3.72
N LYS A 289 -21.08 -13.59 4.67
CA LYS A 289 -21.01 -14.98 5.17
C LYS A 289 -22.11 -15.33 6.17
N LEU A 290 -22.72 -14.36 6.83
CA LEU A 290 -23.85 -14.57 7.76
C LEU A 290 -25.21 -14.21 7.16
N ASP A 291 -25.26 -13.83 5.87
CA ASP A 291 -26.46 -13.40 5.15
C ASP A 291 -27.23 -12.31 5.92
N LEU A 292 -26.51 -11.29 6.38
CA LEU A 292 -27.05 -10.24 7.25
C LEU A 292 -27.71 -9.15 6.42
N HIS A 293 -29.02 -8.99 6.62
CA HIS A 293 -29.84 -8.00 5.91
C HIS A 293 -30.20 -6.82 6.81
N GLY A 294 -30.38 -5.64 6.21
CA GLY A 294 -30.86 -4.44 6.89
C GLY A 294 -30.22 -3.16 6.36
N ALA A 295 -30.75 -2.00 6.75
CA ALA A 295 -30.25 -0.71 6.29
C ALA A 295 -28.77 -0.48 6.63
N PHE A 296 -28.31 -0.99 7.77
CA PHE A 296 -26.90 -0.94 8.17
C PHE A 296 -25.99 -1.76 7.24
N TRP A 297 -26.34 -3.03 6.99
CA TRP A 297 -25.55 -3.92 6.14
C TRP A 297 -25.58 -3.48 4.67
N ALA A 298 -26.72 -2.97 4.20
CA ALA A 298 -26.83 -2.37 2.87
C ALA A 298 -25.95 -1.11 2.74
N PHE A 299 -25.86 -0.28 3.78
CA PHE A 299 -24.96 0.88 3.78
C PHE A 299 -23.49 0.43 3.74
N ILE A 300 -23.08 -0.52 4.58
CA ILE A 300 -21.71 -1.06 4.59
C ILE A 300 -21.34 -1.71 3.25
N GLY A 301 -22.26 -2.50 2.68
CA GLY A 301 -22.06 -3.12 1.37
C GLY A 301 -22.04 -2.14 0.19
N SER A 302 -22.58 -0.92 0.36
CA SER A 302 -22.55 0.12 -0.67
C SER A 302 -21.25 0.94 -0.71
N ILE A 303 -20.33 0.72 0.24
CA ILE A 303 -19.06 1.44 0.29
C ILE A 303 -18.08 0.81 -0.69
N GLU A 304 -17.80 1.51 -1.79
CA GLU A 304 -16.77 1.15 -2.76
C GLU A 304 -15.40 1.76 -2.38
N PHE A 305 -14.35 0.93 -2.34
CA PHE A 305 -13.01 1.37 -1.92
C PHE A 305 -12.25 2.16 -2.98
N ASP A 306 -12.57 1.98 -4.26
CA ASP A 306 -11.90 2.63 -5.40
C ASP A 306 -11.83 4.15 -5.23
N TYR A 307 -12.95 4.78 -4.86
CA TYR A 307 -13.01 6.23 -4.66
C TYR A 307 -12.34 6.67 -3.36
N LEU A 308 -12.38 5.84 -2.31
CA LEU A 308 -11.76 6.14 -1.02
C LEU A 308 -10.25 6.27 -1.13
N GLY A 309 -9.63 5.47 -1.99
CA GLY A 309 -8.21 5.53 -2.26
C GLY A 309 -7.74 6.86 -2.86
N TYR A 310 -8.43 7.33 -3.91
CA TYR A 310 -8.15 8.66 -4.48
C TYR A 310 -8.37 9.80 -3.47
N ILE A 311 -9.42 9.69 -2.63
CA ILE A 311 -9.67 10.65 -1.54
C ILE A 311 -8.51 10.65 -0.54
N LEU A 312 -7.99 9.47 -0.20
CA LEU A 312 -6.88 9.32 0.76
C LEU A 312 -5.58 9.94 0.21
N VAL A 313 -5.23 9.67 -1.05
CA VAL A 313 -4.06 10.32 -1.69
C VAL A 313 -4.25 11.83 -1.74
N ALA A 314 -5.42 12.32 -2.14
CA ALA A 314 -5.72 13.74 -2.16
C ALA A 314 -5.57 14.37 -0.76
N LEU A 315 -6.06 13.69 0.28
CA LEU A 315 -5.94 14.14 1.67
C LEU A 315 -4.48 14.24 2.12
N PHE A 316 -3.63 13.26 1.79
CA PHE A 316 -2.20 13.32 2.10
C PHE A 316 -1.49 14.44 1.33
N LEU A 317 -1.77 14.58 0.03
CA LEU A 317 -1.21 15.65 -0.80
C LEU A 317 -1.62 17.03 -0.31
N ILE A 318 -2.89 17.23 0.04
CA ILE A 318 -3.40 18.48 0.61
C ILE A 318 -2.73 18.76 1.96
N THR A 319 -2.63 17.75 2.84
CA THR A 319 -1.98 17.90 4.15
C THR A 319 -0.51 18.27 4.00
N TRP A 320 0.19 17.63 3.06
CA TRP A 320 1.58 17.95 2.71
C TRP A 320 1.71 19.36 2.11
N LEU A 321 0.83 19.76 1.19
CA LEU A 321 0.82 21.08 0.57
C LEU A 321 0.54 22.17 1.58
N ILE A 322 -0.47 22.02 2.45
CA ILE A 322 -0.78 22.96 3.53
C ILE A 322 0.43 23.11 4.45
N SER A 323 1.05 22.00 4.86
CA SER A 323 2.27 22.02 5.67
C SER A 323 3.42 22.78 4.97
N SER A 324 3.60 22.54 3.67
CA SER A 324 4.59 23.21 2.81
C SER A 324 4.35 24.71 2.66
N LEU A 325 3.09 25.12 2.48
CA LEU A 325 2.69 26.51 2.32
C LEU A 325 2.80 27.27 3.63
N ILE A 326 2.39 26.68 4.76
CA ILE A 326 2.59 27.25 6.09
C ILE A 326 4.09 27.47 6.35
N TRP A 327 4.95 26.56 5.90
CA TRP A 327 6.40 26.74 5.94
C TRP A 327 6.87 27.93 5.09
N LYS A 328 6.47 28.00 3.81
CA LYS A 328 6.93 29.04 2.88
C LYS A 328 6.41 30.45 3.23
N PHE A 329 5.17 30.56 3.67
CA PHE A 329 4.51 31.85 3.89
C PHE A 329 4.48 32.30 5.34
N GLY A 330 4.66 31.37 6.29
CA GLY A 330 4.41 31.68 7.70
C GLY A 330 5.35 32.70 8.31
N ARG A 331 6.60 32.91 7.82
CA ARG A 331 7.64 33.70 8.51
C ARG A 331 7.70 33.46 10.04
N ILE A 332 7.28 32.28 10.51
CA ILE A 332 7.09 31.99 11.95
C ILE A 332 8.46 31.67 12.62
N GLU A 333 9.58 31.90 11.94
CA GLU A 333 10.92 31.84 12.56
C GLU A 333 11.13 32.94 13.61
N HIS A 334 10.34 34.02 13.58
CA HIS A 334 10.50 35.16 14.50
C HIS A 334 9.68 35.13 15.80
N LYS A 335 8.79 34.14 16.01
CA LYS A 335 7.93 34.11 17.21
C LYS A 335 8.38 33.17 18.34
N TRP A 336 9.43 32.38 18.15
CA TRP A 336 9.84 31.33 19.12
C TRP A 336 11.37 31.23 19.33
N SER A 337 12.14 32.21 18.85
CA SER A 337 13.60 32.34 19.05
C SER A 337 13.96 33.41 20.10
N ARG A 338 13.11 33.61 21.10
CA ARG A 338 13.42 34.42 22.29
C ARG A 338 13.41 33.56 23.53
#